data_AF-A0A954XHL3-F1
#
_entry.id   AF-A0A954XHL3-F1
#
_cell.length_a   1.000
_cell.length_b   1.000
_cell.length_c   1.000
_cell.angle_alpha   90.00
_cell.angle_beta   90.00
_cell.angle_gamma   90.00
#
_symmetry.space_group_name_H-M   'P 1'
#
loop_
_entity.id
_entity.type
_entity.pdbx_description
1 polymer ?
#
loop_
_entity_poly.entity_id
_entity_poly.type
_entity_poly.pdbx_seq_one_letter_code
_entity_poly.pdbx_strand_id
1 'polypeptide(L)'
;NPIFRGFENKDEQTEQYDEPVLLRLGIEQREELRAGFPKSADELFAYHALVIDDLEAEFFRQDQLSLIQQFVSQRGGGLLMLGGRESFVKGEWARTPVGDLLPVYVDRGEPAPPETEYRLHLTREGWLQPWVRVRATEQEEAKRLAEMPGFRTVNFARAIKPGASVLASVESPDGRQQPALAVQSFGRGRAAALLIGDLWRWNMRRPEQTESDLEKSWRQTVRWLVADVPKRVEIETRQAETNGDLQRLTVRVRDERYEPLDNATVKIVVTTPDNRQIEIAAEPSDESAGEYVTTFASRVPGPYRATVTAVAADGSEVGSREAGWTYEPATDEFRTLAPNRPLLERIARETGGEVIPLNRLSAFVNDLPNRKIPVEEAWTYPLWHTWTLFAFAIGCLVGEWGLRRWKGLP
;
A
#
# COMPACT_ATOMS: atom_id res chain seq x y z
N ASN A 1 -41.29 21.64 12.52
CA ASN A 1 -40.26 22.52 13.14
C ASN A 1 -40.76 23.19 14.44
N PRO A 2 -40.22 22.88 15.63
CA PRO A 2 -40.57 23.53 16.89
C PRO A 2 -40.13 25.00 17.00
N ILE A 3 -39.14 25.44 16.20
CA ILE A 3 -38.61 26.81 16.18
C ILE A 3 -39.60 27.78 15.52
N PHE A 4 -40.50 27.29 14.67
CA PHE A 4 -41.53 28.10 14.00
C PHE A 4 -42.94 27.98 14.61
N ARG A 5 -43.09 27.35 15.79
CA ARG A 5 -44.37 27.39 16.51
C ARG A 5 -44.65 28.82 16.94
N GLY A 6 -45.46 29.53 16.14
CA GLY A 6 -45.89 30.90 16.40
C GLY A 6 -45.73 31.88 15.23
N PHE A 7 -45.14 31.48 14.10
CA PHE A 7 -45.06 32.33 12.91
C PHE A 7 -46.20 32.00 11.93
N GLU A 8 -46.97 33.02 11.52
CA GLU A 8 -48.24 32.88 10.77
C GLU A 8 -48.08 32.58 9.26
N ASN A 9 -46.87 32.61 8.71
CA ASN A 9 -46.64 32.28 7.29
C ASN A 9 -46.29 30.81 7.10
N LYS A 10 -47.30 30.02 6.70
CA LYS A 10 -47.15 28.66 6.20
C LYS A 10 -46.89 28.67 4.69
N ASP A 11 -45.68 29.05 4.28
CA ASP A 11 -45.22 28.69 2.94
C ASP A 11 -44.93 27.18 2.90
N GLU A 12 -45.39 26.47 1.86
CA GLU A 12 -45.18 25.01 1.69
C GLU A 12 -43.68 24.62 1.68
N GLN A 13 -42.78 25.57 1.41
CA GLN A 13 -41.32 25.38 1.50
C GLN A 13 -40.80 25.34 2.94
N THR A 14 -41.53 25.90 3.91
CA THR A 14 -41.11 25.96 5.32
C THR A 14 -41.26 24.61 6.04
N GLU A 15 -41.98 23.65 5.42
CA GLU A 15 -42.14 22.28 5.93
C GLU A 15 -41.11 21.28 5.37
N GLN A 16 -40.26 21.66 4.40
CA GLN A 16 -39.27 20.77 3.74
C GLN A 16 -37.97 20.49 4.54
N TYR A 17 -37.98 20.61 5.88
CA TYR A 17 -36.73 20.66 6.67
C TYR A 17 -36.08 19.31 7.03
N ASP A 18 -36.70 18.16 6.73
CA ASP A 18 -36.22 16.84 7.16
C ASP A 18 -35.95 15.89 5.98
N GLU A 19 -35.57 16.40 4.80
CA GLU A 19 -35.10 15.53 3.71
C GLU A 19 -33.57 15.33 3.77
N PRO A 20 -33.08 14.09 3.89
CA PRO A 20 -31.65 13.80 3.90
C PRO A 20 -30.97 14.27 2.61
N VAL A 21 -29.87 15.02 2.77
CA VAL A 21 -29.11 15.56 1.64
C VAL A 21 -27.98 14.60 1.27
N LEU A 22 -27.98 14.16 0.01
CA LEU A 22 -26.91 13.34 -0.55
C LEU A 22 -25.91 14.22 -1.30
N LEU A 23 -24.68 14.31 -0.78
CA LEU A 23 -23.58 15.01 -1.43
C LEU A 23 -22.61 13.99 -2.03
N ARG A 24 -22.30 14.14 -3.32
CA ARG A 24 -21.23 13.37 -3.99
C ARG A 24 -20.11 14.29 -4.42
N LEU A 25 -18.88 13.86 -4.13
CA LEU A 25 -17.66 14.55 -4.52
C LEU A 25 -16.95 13.72 -5.58
N GLY A 26 -16.46 14.37 -6.64
CA GLY A 26 -15.78 13.70 -7.74
C GLY A 26 -16.70 12.98 -8.73
N ILE A 27 -17.92 13.47 -8.92
CA ILE A 27 -18.86 12.96 -9.94
C ILE A 27 -18.41 13.36 -11.35
N GLU A 28 -18.60 12.46 -12.31
CA GLU A 28 -18.35 12.76 -13.73
C GLU A 28 -19.56 13.48 -14.34
N GLN A 29 -20.78 13.14 -13.90
CA GLN A 29 -22.03 13.69 -14.40
C GLN A 29 -22.89 14.26 -13.27
N ARG A 30 -23.57 15.40 -13.53
CA ARG A 30 -24.39 16.10 -12.52
C ARG A 30 -25.65 15.31 -12.14
N GLU A 31 -26.05 14.36 -12.98
CA GLU A 31 -27.31 13.62 -12.89
C GLU A 31 -27.20 12.32 -12.07
N GLU A 32 -26.00 11.89 -11.68
CA GLU A 32 -25.72 10.62 -10.98
C GLU A 32 -26.55 10.43 -9.69
N LEU A 33 -27.10 11.50 -9.09
CA LEU A 33 -27.90 11.45 -7.86
C LEU A 33 -29.38 11.79 -7.98
N ARG A 34 -29.90 12.07 -9.18
CA ARG A 34 -31.33 12.37 -9.32
C ARG A 34 -32.24 11.25 -8.78
N ALA A 35 -31.72 10.03 -8.66
CA ALA A 35 -32.44 8.84 -8.21
C ALA A 35 -32.23 8.46 -6.73
N GLY A 36 -31.50 9.27 -5.94
CA GLY A 36 -31.25 9.02 -4.51
C GLY A 36 -30.02 8.15 -4.21
N PHE A 37 -29.99 7.52 -3.03
CA PHE A 37 -28.84 6.69 -2.60
C PHE A 37 -28.64 5.48 -3.54
N PRO A 38 -27.38 5.10 -3.87
CA PRO A 38 -27.09 4.00 -4.78
C PRO A 38 -27.88 2.71 -4.49
N LYS A 39 -28.26 2.02 -5.56
CA LYS A 39 -29.07 0.79 -5.49
C LYS A 39 -28.32 -0.47 -5.93
N SER A 40 -27.14 -0.32 -6.51
CA SER A 40 -26.29 -1.42 -6.97
C SER A 40 -24.85 -1.27 -6.50
N ALA A 41 -24.12 -2.39 -6.44
CA ALA A 41 -22.72 -2.40 -6.07
C ALA A 41 -21.87 -1.59 -7.04
N ASP A 42 -22.12 -1.73 -8.34
CA ASP A 42 -21.34 -1.06 -9.37
C ASP A 42 -21.39 0.48 -9.23
N GLU A 43 -22.54 1.03 -8.80
CA GLU A 43 -22.69 2.46 -8.52
C GLU A 43 -22.00 2.87 -7.21
N LEU A 44 -22.19 2.13 -6.11
CA LEU A 44 -21.61 2.51 -4.82
C LEU A 44 -20.08 2.28 -4.79
N PHE A 45 -19.57 1.26 -5.49
CA PHE A 45 -18.16 0.86 -5.46
C PHE A 45 -17.27 1.80 -6.27
N ALA A 46 -17.87 2.65 -7.10
CA ALA A 46 -17.18 3.77 -7.75
C ALA A 46 -16.61 4.78 -6.71
N TYR A 47 -17.17 4.86 -5.51
CA TYR A 47 -16.72 5.77 -4.46
C TYR A 47 -15.57 5.19 -3.62
N HIS A 48 -14.78 6.07 -2.99
CA HIS A 48 -13.68 5.64 -2.11
C HIS A 48 -14.08 5.63 -0.63
N ALA A 49 -14.98 6.54 -0.23
CA ALA A 49 -15.46 6.62 1.14
C ALA A 49 -16.92 7.05 1.19
N LEU A 50 -17.59 6.66 2.29
CA LEU A 50 -18.95 7.06 2.65
C LEU A 50 -18.91 7.78 4.01
N VAL A 51 -19.57 8.92 4.11
CA VAL A 51 -19.77 9.66 5.36
C VAL A 51 -21.26 9.70 5.67
N ILE A 52 -21.65 9.23 6.85
CA ILE A 52 -23.02 9.27 7.36
C ILE A 52 -23.05 10.32 8.48
N ASP A 53 -23.82 11.38 8.29
CA ASP A 53 -23.92 12.50 9.22
C ASP A 53 -25.38 12.68 9.66
N ASP A 54 -25.60 12.65 10.98
CA ASP A 54 -26.88 12.87 11.66
C ASP A 54 -28.11 12.24 10.96
N LEU A 55 -28.06 10.92 10.70
CA LEU A 55 -29.07 10.20 9.91
C LEU A 55 -29.45 8.86 10.56
N GLU A 56 -30.75 8.57 10.61
CA GLU A 56 -31.29 7.32 11.15
C GLU A 56 -31.09 6.15 10.19
N ALA A 57 -31.00 4.94 10.74
CA ALA A 57 -30.91 3.72 9.95
C ALA A 57 -32.13 3.48 9.04
N GLU A 58 -33.32 3.93 9.46
CA GLU A 58 -34.59 3.73 8.73
C GLU A 58 -34.60 4.44 7.36
N PHE A 59 -33.76 5.45 7.16
CA PHE A 59 -33.58 6.08 5.85
C PHE A 59 -33.14 5.07 4.78
N PHE A 60 -32.31 4.10 5.16
CA PHE A 60 -31.78 3.11 4.25
C PHE A 60 -32.67 1.87 4.20
N ARG A 61 -32.95 1.41 2.99
CA ARG A 61 -33.56 0.09 2.83
C ARG A 61 -32.57 -1.00 3.23
N GLN A 62 -33.09 -2.18 3.57
CA GLN A 62 -32.26 -3.31 4.01
C GLN A 62 -31.19 -3.72 2.97
N ASP A 63 -31.52 -3.69 1.68
CA ASP A 63 -30.57 -3.93 0.58
C ASP A 63 -29.43 -2.91 0.57
N GLN A 64 -29.73 -1.64 0.85
CA GLN A 64 -28.73 -0.57 0.90
C GLN A 64 -27.81 -0.69 2.13
N LEU A 65 -28.35 -1.08 3.28
CA LEU A 65 -27.53 -1.35 4.47
C LEU A 65 -26.54 -2.49 4.21
N SER A 66 -26.99 -3.60 3.60
CA SER A 66 -26.12 -4.69 3.18
C SER A 66 -25.10 -4.24 2.13
N LEU A 67 -25.49 -3.35 1.22
CA LEU A 67 -24.59 -2.81 0.20
C LEU A 67 -23.48 -1.94 0.81
N ILE A 68 -23.78 -1.12 1.82
CA ILE A 68 -22.78 -0.36 2.58
C ILE A 68 -21.80 -1.31 3.28
N GLN A 69 -22.29 -2.41 3.84
CA GLN A 69 -21.44 -3.43 4.45
C GLN A 69 -20.48 -4.06 3.43
N GLN A 70 -20.96 -4.40 2.23
CA GLN A 70 -20.11 -4.93 1.15
C GLN A 70 -19.10 -3.88 0.65
N PHE A 71 -19.50 -2.60 0.57
CA PHE A 71 -18.62 -1.50 0.22
C PHE A 71 -17.42 -1.38 1.17
N VAL A 72 -17.62 -1.54 2.48
CA VAL A 72 -16.51 -1.53 3.43
C VAL A 72 -15.73 -2.84 3.39
N SER A 73 -16.43 -3.98 3.49
CA SER A 73 -15.80 -5.29 3.72
C SER A 73 -15.15 -5.90 2.47
N GLN A 74 -15.80 -5.82 1.31
CA GLN A 74 -15.39 -6.50 0.08
C GLN A 74 -14.65 -5.56 -0.87
N ARG A 75 -15.24 -4.40 -1.17
CA ARG A 75 -14.56 -3.37 -1.96
C ARG A 75 -13.32 -2.88 -1.18
N GLY A 76 -13.49 -2.55 0.09
CA GLY A 76 -12.44 -1.92 0.90
C GLY A 76 -12.54 -0.40 0.99
N GLY A 77 -13.75 0.16 0.82
CA GLY A 77 -14.00 1.57 1.04
C GLY A 77 -13.91 1.99 2.50
N GLY A 78 -13.71 3.29 2.73
CA GLY A 78 -13.74 3.88 4.07
C GLY A 78 -15.16 4.28 4.49
N LEU A 79 -15.55 4.01 5.72
CA LEU A 79 -16.80 4.50 6.31
C LEU A 79 -16.50 5.44 7.49
N LEU A 80 -17.19 6.58 7.55
CA LEU A 80 -17.19 7.46 8.71
C LEU A 80 -18.63 7.77 9.12
N MET A 81 -18.96 7.51 10.38
CA MET A 81 -20.21 7.96 10.99
C MET A 81 -19.93 9.10 11.95
N LEU A 82 -20.68 10.20 11.81
CA LEU A 82 -20.57 11.39 12.65
C LEU A 82 -21.61 11.39 13.76
N GLY A 83 -21.25 12.04 14.87
CA GLY A 83 -22.11 12.27 16.01
C GLY A 83 -23.22 13.24 15.66
N GLY A 84 -24.36 13.04 16.30
CA GLY A 84 -25.59 13.68 15.92
C GLY A 84 -26.73 13.27 16.84
N ARG A 85 -27.85 13.96 16.73
CA ARG A 85 -29.07 13.64 17.47
C ARG A 85 -29.66 12.32 17.01
N GLU A 86 -29.56 12.06 15.70
CA GLU A 86 -30.12 10.92 14.99
C GLU A 86 -29.05 9.87 14.62
N SER A 87 -27.85 9.99 15.17
CA SER A 87 -26.75 9.02 14.97
C SER A 87 -26.68 7.93 16.05
N PHE A 88 -25.95 6.86 15.74
CA PHE A 88 -25.59 5.78 16.68
C PHE A 88 -26.79 5.09 17.37
N VAL A 89 -26.90 5.23 18.70
CA VAL A 89 -27.96 4.57 19.49
C VAL A 89 -29.33 5.15 19.15
N LYS A 90 -29.43 6.46 18.93
CA LYS A 90 -30.69 7.15 18.61
C LYS A 90 -31.15 6.88 17.19
N GLY A 91 -30.22 6.81 16.24
CA GLY A 91 -30.48 6.37 14.87
C GLY A 91 -30.75 4.87 14.69
N GLU A 92 -30.93 4.11 15.77
CA GLU A 92 -31.26 2.67 15.75
C GLU A 92 -30.28 1.75 15.00
N TRP A 93 -28.99 2.12 14.94
CA TRP A 93 -27.99 1.39 14.15
C TRP A 93 -27.61 -0.01 14.69
N ALA A 94 -27.99 -0.36 15.92
CA ALA A 94 -27.59 -1.59 16.64
C ALA A 94 -27.84 -2.92 15.93
N ARG A 95 -28.91 -3.02 15.15
CA ARG A 95 -29.35 -4.27 14.51
C ARG A 95 -29.28 -4.15 12.99
N THR A 96 -28.26 -3.45 12.51
CA THR A 96 -28.07 -3.17 11.09
C THR A 96 -26.69 -3.66 10.64
N PRO A 97 -26.55 -4.06 9.36
CA PRO A 97 -25.24 -4.37 8.78
C PRO A 97 -24.20 -3.26 8.96
N VAL A 98 -24.62 -1.99 8.99
CA VAL A 98 -23.75 -0.83 9.20
C VAL A 98 -23.31 -0.71 10.66
N GLY A 99 -24.21 -0.98 11.61
CA GLY A 99 -23.87 -1.03 13.03
C GLY A 99 -22.77 -2.05 13.34
N ASP A 100 -22.72 -3.17 12.61
CA ASP A 100 -21.66 -4.18 12.72
C ASP A 100 -20.29 -3.64 12.26
N LEU A 101 -20.27 -2.71 11.31
CA LEU A 101 -19.05 -2.05 10.81
C LEU A 101 -18.50 -1.00 11.79
N LEU A 102 -19.32 -0.45 12.68
CA LEU A 102 -18.87 0.63 13.57
C LEU A 102 -17.90 0.10 14.64
N PRO A 103 -16.85 0.86 15.01
CA PRO A 103 -15.86 0.48 16.04
C PRO A 103 -16.39 0.49 17.48
N VAL A 104 -17.66 0.81 17.67
CA VAL A 104 -18.33 0.94 18.95
C VAL A 104 -19.61 0.13 18.97
N TYR A 105 -20.01 -0.34 20.16
CA TYR A 105 -21.33 -0.91 20.36
C TYR A 105 -22.37 0.20 20.52
N VAL A 106 -23.41 0.12 19.69
CA VAL A 106 -24.53 1.07 19.62
C VAL A 106 -25.86 0.42 20.07
N ASP A 107 -25.80 -0.73 20.74
CA ASP A 107 -26.94 -1.51 21.24
C ASP A 107 -27.67 -0.81 22.38
N ARG A 108 -26.91 -0.16 23.26
CA ARG A 108 -27.40 0.59 24.42
C ARG A 108 -26.45 1.74 24.69
N GLY A 109 -26.99 2.90 25.02
CA GLY A 109 -26.22 4.05 25.45
C GLY A 109 -27.05 4.89 26.40
N GLU A 110 -26.40 5.38 27.46
CA GLU A 110 -26.96 6.47 28.25
C GLU A 110 -26.91 7.73 27.40
N PRO A 111 -27.98 8.54 27.33
CA PRO A 111 -27.88 9.83 26.68
C PRO A 111 -26.83 10.67 27.41
N ALA A 112 -26.05 11.44 26.65
CA ALA A 112 -25.16 12.42 27.26
C ALA A 112 -25.99 13.40 28.11
N PRO A 113 -25.57 13.69 29.35
CA PRO A 113 -26.21 14.68 30.17
C PRO A 113 -26.39 16.02 29.42
N PRO A 114 -27.59 16.61 29.47
CA PRO A 114 -27.82 17.90 28.83
C PRO A 114 -26.91 18.97 29.44
N GLU A 115 -26.54 19.96 28.62
CA GLU A 115 -25.76 21.15 29.04
C GLU A 115 -24.33 20.89 29.55
N THR A 116 -23.83 19.66 29.46
CA THR A 116 -22.45 19.34 29.85
C THR A 116 -21.46 19.71 28.75
N GLU A 117 -20.34 20.35 29.12
CA GLU A 117 -19.24 20.62 28.20
C GLU A 117 -18.13 19.58 28.33
N TYR A 118 -17.80 18.95 27.21
CA TYR A 118 -16.83 17.87 27.09
C TYR A 118 -15.53 18.37 26.48
N ARG A 119 -14.40 18.10 27.13
CA ARG A 119 -13.07 18.46 26.60
C ARG A 119 -12.46 17.31 25.83
N LEU A 120 -11.89 17.59 24.67
CA LEU A 120 -11.25 16.59 23.82
C LEU A 120 -9.80 16.35 24.26
N HIS A 121 -9.44 15.08 24.37
CA HIS A 121 -8.09 14.62 24.65
C HIS A 121 -7.69 13.54 23.65
N LEU A 122 -6.41 13.49 23.31
CA LEU A 122 -5.87 12.39 22.51
C LEU A 122 -5.46 11.24 23.44
N THR A 123 -5.84 10.04 23.05
CA THR A 123 -5.38 8.80 23.69
C THR A 123 -3.92 8.52 23.30
N ARG A 124 -3.30 7.52 23.93
CA ARG A 124 -1.95 7.07 23.56
C ARG A 124 -1.89 6.65 22.09
N GLU A 125 -2.89 5.93 21.61
CA GLU A 125 -3.02 5.49 20.23
C GLU A 125 -3.21 6.68 19.29
N GLY A 126 -4.00 7.68 19.70
CA GLY A 126 -4.17 8.93 18.95
C GLY A 126 -2.89 9.71 18.73
N TRP A 127 -2.03 9.79 19.75
CA TRP A 127 -0.71 10.44 19.64
C TRP A 127 0.21 9.78 18.61
N LEU A 128 0.08 8.46 18.42
CA LEU A 128 0.85 7.70 17.42
C LEU A 128 0.35 7.93 16.00
N GLN A 129 -0.87 8.43 15.81
CA GLN A 129 -1.49 8.63 14.49
C GLN A 129 -1.26 10.07 13.98
N PRO A 130 -0.38 10.28 12.98
CA PRO A 130 -0.07 11.63 12.51
C PRO A 130 -1.27 12.37 11.91
N TRP A 131 -2.26 11.65 11.38
CA TRP A 131 -3.46 12.24 10.78
C TRP A 131 -4.46 12.77 11.83
N VAL A 132 -4.35 12.34 13.09
CA VAL A 132 -5.19 12.83 14.19
C VAL A 132 -4.63 14.13 14.77
N ARG A 133 -3.32 14.36 14.62
CA ARG A 133 -2.63 15.56 15.10
C ARG A 133 -2.63 16.65 14.04
N VAL A 134 -2.89 17.89 14.45
CA VAL A 134 -2.86 19.04 13.53
C VAL A 134 -1.53 19.80 13.61
N ARG A 135 -0.84 19.72 14.76
CA ARG A 135 0.50 20.31 14.97
C ARG A 135 1.59 19.24 14.93
N ALA A 136 2.81 19.68 14.60
CA ALA A 136 3.96 18.79 14.47
C ALA A 136 4.53 18.37 15.84
N THR A 137 4.52 19.28 16.81
CA THR A 137 5.08 19.05 18.15
C THR A 137 4.00 18.73 19.17
N GLU A 138 4.36 17.93 20.18
CA GLU A 138 3.45 17.55 21.27
C GLU A 138 2.98 18.77 22.08
N GLN A 139 3.89 19.71 22.36
CA GLN A 139 3.57 20.91 23.14
C GLN A 139 2.56 21.81 22.43
N GLU A 140 2.73 22.04 21.13
CA GLU A 140 1.78 22.85 20.34
C GLU A 140 0.43 22.17 20.20
N GLU A 141 0.41 20.84 20.04
CA GLU A 141 -0.84 20.08 19.93
C GLU A 141 -1.60 20.05 21.27
N ALA A 142 -0.90 19.91 22.40
CA ALA A 142 -1.49 20.00 23.73
C ALA A 142 -2.07 21.40 23.99
N LYS A 143 -1.34 22.46 23.61
CA LYS A 143 -1.85 23.84 23.70
C LYS A 143 -3.11 24.02 22.85
N ARG A 144 -3.09 23.54 21.60
CA ARG A 144 -4.26 23.59 20.69
C ARG A 144 -5.47 22.92 21.33
N LEU A 145 -5.31 21.69 21.86
CA LEU A 145 -6.38 20.94 22.52
C LEU A 145 -6.94 21.69 23.75
N ALA A 146 -6.08 22.33 24.54
CA ALA A 146 -6.49 23.11 25.70
C ALA A 146 -7.27 24.39 25.33
N GLU A 147 -6.97 24.98 24.17
CA GLU A 147 -7.66 26.15 23.62
C GLU A 147 -8.95 25.80 22.87
N MET A 148 -9.20 24.52 22.57
CA MET A 148 -10.43 24.09 21.89
C MET A 148 -11.67 24.38 22.75
N PRO A 149 -12.79 24.80 22.13
CA PRO A 149 -14.06 24.85 22.85
C PRO A 149 -14.46 23.45 23.32
N GLY A 150 -15.06 23.40 24.51
CA GLY A 150 -15.74 22.18 24.96
C GLY A 150 -16.93 21.87 24.07
N PHE A 151 -17.16 20.59 23.78
CA PHE A 151 -18.25 20.05 22.97
C PHE A 151 -19.49 19.77 23.82
N ARG A 152 -20.68 19.82 23.22
CA ARG A 152 -21.95 19.60 23.92
C ARG A 152 -22.74 18.43 23.31
N THR A 153 -22.47 18.09 22.06
CA THR A 153 -23.15 16.99 21.36
C THR A 153 -22.19 15.82 21.28
N VAL A 154 -22.34 14.87 22.20
CA VAL A 154 -21.56 13.63 22.23
C VAL A 154 -22.51 12.44 22.29
N ASN A 155 -22.31 11.47 21.41
CA ASN A 155 -23.00 10.18 21.49
C ASN A 155 -22.19 9.25 22.40
N PHE A 156 -22.79 8.75 23.47
CA PHE A 156 -22.09 7.80 24.34
C PHE A 156 -22.20 6.39 23.76
N ALA A 157 -21.04 5.73 23.67
CA ALA A 157 -20.96 4.31 23.37
C ALA A 157 -20.77 3.52 24.66
N ARG A 158 -21.43 2.36 24.77
CA ARG A 158 -21.27 1.47 25.92
C ARG A 158 -19.83 0.95 26.05
N ALA A 159 -19.26 0.54 24.93
CA ALA A 159 -17.92 -0.01 24.83
C ALA A 159 -17.44 0.05 23.38
N ILE A 160 -16.13 -0.07 23.19
CA ILE A 160 -15.53 -0.30 21.89
C ILE A 160 -15.57 -1.79 21.54
N LYS A 161 -15.54 -2.10 20.23
CA LYS A 161 -15.45 -3.48 19.76
C LYS A 161 -14.02 -4.03 19.87
N PRO A 162 -13.85 -5.36 19.99
CA PRO A 162 -12.53 -5.97 19.86
C PRO A 162 -11.91 -5.64 18.49
N GLY A 163 -10.68 -5.13 18.47
CA GLY A 163 -10.01 -4.70 17.24
C GLY A 163 -10.21 -3.22 16.88
N ALA A 164 -11.05 -2.49 17.63
CA ALA A 164 -11.14 -1.05 17.52
C ALA A 164 -10.09 -0.35 18.40
N SER A 165 -9.61 0.79 17.92
CA SER A 165 -8.72 1.69 18.63
C SER A 165 -9.42 3.03 18.84
N VAL A 166 -9.46 3.50 20.09
CA VAL A 166 -9.87 4.87 20.40
C VAL A 166 -8.68 5.77 20.11
N LEU A 167 -8.87 6.82 19.31
CA LEU A 167 -7.84 7.78 18.97
C LEU A 167 -8.01 9.06 19.79
N ALA A 168 -9.25 9.49 20.01
CA ALA A 168 -9.54 10.61 20.89
C ALA A 168 -10.66 10.25 21.87
N SER A 169 -10.59 10.80 23.07
CA SER A 169 -11.60 10.69 24.11
C SER A 169 -12.09 12.08 24.49
N VAL A 170 -13.34 12.16 24.95
CA VAL A 170 -13.88 13.33 25.62
C VAL A 170 -13.97 13.10 27.11
N GLU A 171 -13.72 14.14 27.89
CA GLU A 171 -13.83 14.13 29.34
C GLU A 171 -14.94 15.07 29.81
N SER A 172 -15.84 14.55 30.63
CA SER A 172 -16.89 15.30 31.35
C SER A 172 -16.28 16.08 32.53
N PRO A 173 -16.90 17.16 33.03
CA PRO A 173 -16.48 17.82 34.28
C PRO A 173 -16.40 16.87 35.49
N ASP A 174 -17.18 15.78 35.48
CA ASP A 174 -17.16 14.74 36.52
C ASP A 174 -15.97 13.75 36.37
N GLY A 175 -15.07 13.96 35.41
CA GLY A 175 -13.93 13.10 35.11
C GLY A 175 -14.27 11.81 34.33
N ARG A 176 -15.54 11.62 33.93
CA ARG A 176 -15.95 10.47 33.10
C ARG A 176 -15.43 10.65 31.67
N GLN A 177 -14.67 9.68 31.20
CA GLN A 177 -14.16 9.64 29.83
C GLN A 177 -15.05 8.80 28.91
N GLN A 178 -15.26 9.27 27.69
CA GLN A 178 -16.01 8.59 26.63
C GLN A 178 -15.21 8.65 25.33
N PRO A 179 -15.31 7.65 24.43
CA PRO A 179 -14.66 7.73 23.13
C PRO A 179 -15.23 8.89 22.31
N ALA A 180 -14.36 9.66 21.69
CA ALA A 180 -14.70 10.77 20.81
C ALA A 180 -14.44 10.42 19.34
N LEU A 181 -13.33 9.73 19.07
CA LEU A 181 -12.99 9.19 17.76
C LEU A 181 -12.49 7.77 17.96
N ALA A 182 -13.18 6.80 17.38
CA ALA A 182 -12.76 5.40 17.35
C ALA A 182 -12.64 4.93 15.91
N VAL A 183 -11.69 4.04 15.65
CA VAL A 183 -11.46 3.47 14.31
C VAL A 183 -11.24 1.96 14.40
N GLN A 184 -11.56 1.25 13.32
CA GLN A 184 -11.20 -0.16 13.16
C GLN A 184 -11.02 -0.51 11.68
N SER A 185 -10.22 -1.54 11.39
CA SER A 185 -10.25 -2.22 10.09
C SER A 185 -11.46 -3.18 10.05
N PHE A 186 -12.07 -3.32 8.88
CA PHE A 186 -13.18 -4.25 8.69
C PHE A 186 -13.13 -4.82 7.27
N GLY A 187 -12.92 -6.14 7.16
CA GLY A 187 -12.66 -6.77 5.86
C GLY A 187 -11.43 -6.15 5.19
N ARG A 188 -11.60 -5.68 3.95
CA ARG A 188 -10.57 -4.94 3.19
C ARG A 188 -10.56 -3.44 3.44
N GLY A 189 -11.56 -2.91 4.14
CA GLY A 189 -11.76 -1.49 4.36
C GLY A 189 -11.53 -1.09 5.81
N ARG A 190 -12.05 0.09 6.14
CA ARG A 190 -11.95 0.66 7.49
C ARG A 190 -13.18 1.48 7.82
N ALA A 191 -13.49 1.52 9.11
CA ALA A 191 -14.62 2.26 9.64
C ALA A 191 -14.16 3.16 10.78
N ALA A 192 -14.70 4.36 10.84
CA ALA A 192 -14.50 5.33 11.89
C ALA A 192 -15.84 5.79 12.47
N ALA A 193 -15.87 6.00 13.77
CA ALA A 193 -16.96 6.65 14.48
C ALA A 193 -16.40 7.91 15.15
N LEU A 194 -16.87 9.07 14.72
CA LEU A 194 -16.60 10.35 15.35
C LEU A 194 -17.83 10.71 16.17
N LEU A 195 -17.78 10.44 17.47
CA LEU A 195 -18.94 10.53 18.36
C LEU A 195 -19.27 11.96 18.81
N ILE A 196 -18.62 12.97 18.22
CA ILE A 196 -18.88 14.39 18.46
C ILE A 196 -19.68 14.94 17.28
N GLY A 197 -20.83 15.58 17.55
CA GLY A 197 -21.68 16.19 16.52
C GLY A 197 -21.52 17.70 16.35
N ASP A 198 -20.91 18.40 17.31
CA ASP A 198 -20.79 19.85 17.29
C ASP A 198 -19.37 20.37 16.98
N LEU A 199 -18.63 19.65 16.11
CA LEU A 199 -17.31 20.06 15.63
C LEU A 199 -17.29 21.45 14.97
N TRP A 200 -18.41 21.89 14.40
CA TRP A 200 -18.56 23.23 13.82
C TRP A 200 -18.27 24.36 14.82
N ARG A 201 -18.48 24.13 16.13
CA ARG A 201 -18.18 25.11 17.20
C ARG A 201 -16.69 25.42 17.28
N TRP A 202 -15.84 24.46 16.92
CA TRP A 202 -14.41 24.67 16.84
C TRP A 202 -14.05 25.74 15.81
N ASN A 203 -14.69 25.72 14.64
CA ASN A 203 -14.45 26.73 13.60
C ASN A 203 -15.11 28.07 13.93
N MET A 204 -16.29 28.07 14.56
CA MET A 204 -16.97 29.33 14.94
C MET A 204 -16.24 30.12 16.03
N ARG A 205 -15.44 29.46 16.88
CA ARG A 205 -14.61 30.15 17.90
C ARG A 205 -13.20 30.48 17.43
N ARG A 206 -12.90 30.29 16.14
CA ARG A 206 -11.58 30.58 15.58
C ARG A 206 -11.35 32.10 15.48
N PRO A 207 -10.13 32.59 15.79
CA PRO A 207 -9.70 33.91 15.35
C PRO A 207 -9.67 33.97 13.81
N GLU A 208 -10.20 35.05 13.23
CA GLU A 208 -10.40 35.21 11.79
C GLU A 208 -9.10 35.02 10.98
N GLN A 209 -7.95 35.39 11.55
CA GLN A 209 -6.63 35.43 10.90
C GLN A 209 -5.80 34.14 10.99
N THR A 210 -6.28 33.09 11.68
CA THR A 210 -5.52 31.83 11.83
C THR A 210 -5.94 30.80 10.77
N GLU A 211 -5.04 29.91 10.33
CA GLU A 211 -5.44 28.79 9.46
C GLU A 211 -6.51 27.90 10.14
N SER A 212 -7.42 27.35 9.34
CA SER A 212 -8.52 26.52 9.83
C SER A 212 -8.03 25.14 10.27
N ASP A 213 -7.91 24.93 11.59
CA ASP A 213 -7.54 23.62 12.12
C ASP A 213 -8.61 22.56 11.86
N LEU A 214 -9.89 22.95 11.83
CA LEU A 214 -10.99 22.05 11.49
C LEU A 214 -10.91 21.57 10.02
N GLU A 215 -10.60 22.46 9.08
CA GLU A 215 -10.42 22.06 7.68
C GLU A 215 -9.18 21.19 7.50
N LYS A 216 -8.11 21.46 8.24
CA LYS A 216 -6.92 20.60 8.27
C LYS A 216 -7.28 19.20 8.78
N SER A 217 -8.00 19.11 9.91
CA SER A 217 -8.42 17.82 10.47
C SER A 217 -9.34 17.08 9.50
N TRP A 218 -10.29 17.75 8.85
CA TRP A 218 -11.16 17.13 7.84
C TRP A 218 -10.37 16.59 6.65
N ARG A 219 -9.41 17.37 6.13
CA ARG A 219 -8.54 16.92 5.04
C ARG A 219 -7.71 15.71 5.45
N GLN A 220 -7.20 15.67 6.68
CA GLN A 220 -6.46 14.53 7.21
C GLN A 220 -7.38 13.30 7.39
N THR A 221 -8.57 13.47 7.94
CA THR A 221 -9.57 12.41 8.10
C THR A 221 -9.98 11.83 6.74
N VAL A 222 -10.29 12.67 5.74
CA VAL A 222 -10.67 12.20 4.40
C VAL A 222 -9.50 11.47 3.74
N ARG A 223 -8.28 11.99 3.84
CA ARG A 223 -7.07 11.28 3.38
C ARG A 223 -6.93 9.93 4.07
N TRP A 224 -7.11 9.89 5.40
CA TRP A 224 -7.09 8.64 6.13
C TRP A 224 -8.23 7.72 5.72
N LEU A 225 -9.40 8.18 5.30
CA LEU A 225 -10.44 7.29 4.80
C LEU A 225 -10.05 6.66 3.45
N VAL A 226 -9.46 7.44 2.54
CA VAL A 226 -9.26 7.03 1.14
C VAL A 226 -7.86 6.49 0.79
N ALA A 227 -6.85 6.68 1.64
CA ALA A 227 -5.44 6.41 1.29
C ALA A 227 -5.13 4.98 0.79
N ASP A 228 -5.74 3.97 1.41
CA ASP A 228 -5.43 2.54 1.19
C ASP A 228 -6.61 1.81 0.56
N VAL A 229 -7.50 2.56 -0.09
CA VAL A 229 -8.68 1.98 -0.73
C VAL A 229 -8.25 1.24 -1.99
N PRO A 230 -8.53 -0.07 -2.09
CA PRO A 230 -8.11 -0.85 -3.23
C PRO A 230 -8.63 -0.29 -4.55
N LYS A 231 -7.81 -0.36 -5.59
CA LYS A 231 -8.18 0.03 -6.96
C LYS A 231 -8.47 -1.22 -7.80
N ARG A 232 -9.20 -1.04 -8.91
CA ARG A 232 -9.50 -2.13 -9.86
C ARG A 232 -8.24 -2.71 -10.48
N VAL A 233 -7.25 -1.86 -10.75
CA VAL A 233 -5.91 -2.25 -11.17
C VAL A 233 -4.93 -1.69 -10.16
N GLU A 234 -4.02 -2.54 -9.69
CA GLU A 234 -2.90 -2.22 -8.81
C GLU A 234 -1.63 -2.88 -9.35
N ILE A 235 -0.50 -2.21 -9.21
CA ILE A 235 0.81 -2.76 -9.54
C ILE A 235 1.71 -2.62 -8.32
N GLU A 236 2.33 -3.72 -7.94
CA GLU A 236 3.37 -3.78 -6.91
C GLU A 236 4.68 -4.20 -7.58
N THR A 237 5.75 -3.49 -7.24
CA THR A 237 7.10 -3.77 -7.75
C THR A 237 7.98 -4.18 -6.58
N ARG A 238 8.54 -5.40 -6.62
CA ARG A 238 9.47 -5.89 -5.61
C ARG A 238 10.75 -6.41 -6.27
N GLN A 239 11.89 -6.03 -5.69
CA GLN A 239 13.18 -6.58 -6.09
C GLN A 239 13.25 -8.06 -5.69
N ALA A 240 13.70 -8.91 -6.60
CA ALA A 240 13.83 -10.34 -6.33
C ALA A 240 14.99 -10.60 -5.37
N GLU A 241 14.76 -11.39 -4.32
CA GLU A 241 15.77 -11.68 -3.29
C GLU A 241 16.99 -12.42 -3.85
N THR A 242 16.79 -13.25 -4.88
CA THR A 242 17.85 -14.11 -5.43
C THR A 242 18.76 -13.37 -6.42
N ASN A 243 18.28 -12.31 -7.05
CA ASN A 243 19.03 -11.55 -8.06
C ASN A 243 18.55 -10.10 -8.06
N GLY A 244 19.37 -9.19 -7.52
CA GLY A 244 19.05 -7.77 -7.37
C GLY A 244 18.72 -7.05 -8.68
N ASP A 245 19.11 -7.62 -9.82
CA ASP A 245 18.86 -7.09 -11.16
C ASP A 245 17.43 -7.42 -11.65
N LEU A 246 16.78 -8.42 -11.05
CA LEU A 246 15.44 -8.86 -11.41
C LEU A 246 14.40 -8.16 -10.54
N GLN A 247 13.43 -7.56 -11.20
CA GLN A 247 12.29 -6.89 -10.59
C GLN A 247 11.03 -7.68 -10.90
N ARG A 248 10.36 -8.15 -9.85
CA ARG A 248 9.07 -8.82 -9.95
C ARG A 248 7.98 -7.76 -9.97
N LEU A 249 7.22 -7.73 -11.06
CA LEU A 249 6.05 -6.87 -11.22
C LEU A 249 4.82 -7.74 -11.00
N THR A 250 4.05 -7.41 -9.96
CA THR A 250 2.82 -8.11 -9.60
C THR A 250 1.65 -7.16 -9.82
N VAL A 251 0.79 -7.49 -10.77
CA VAL A 251 -0.40 -6.72 -11.11
C VAL A 251 -1.62 -7.43 -10.58
N ARG A 252 -2.45 -6.73 -9.80
CA ARG A 252 -3.75 -7.23 -9.34
C ARG A 252 -4.85 -6.56 -10.13
N VAL A 253 -5.69 -7.36 -10.77
CA VAL A 253 -6.82 -6.91 -11.59
C VAL A 253 -8.11 -7.41 -10.98
N ARG A 254 -9.08 -6.51 -10.88
CA ARG A 254 -10.40 -6.75 -10.31
C ARG A 254 -11.49 -6.22 -11.22
N ASP A 255 -12.65 -6.85 -11.16
CA ASP A 255 -13.83 -6.45 -11.92
C ASP A 255 -14.53 -5.21 -11.31
N GLU A 256 -15.75 -4.89 -11.76
CA GLU A 256 -16.55 -3.76 -11.24
C GLU A 256 -17.01 -3.97 -9.79
N ARG A 257 -17.14 -5.22 -9.37
CA ARG A 257 -17.49 -5.62 -8.00
C ARG A 257 -16.27 -5.81 -7.11
N TYR A 258 -15.08 -5.49 -7.61
CA TYR A 258 -13.80 -5.66 -6.92
C TYR A 258 -13.46 -7.12 -6.57
N GLU A 259 -14.05 -8.06 -7.30
CA GLU A 259 -13.68 -9.48 -7.28
C GLU A 259 -12.49 -9.72 -8.21
N PRO A 260 -11.63 -10.72 -7.94
CA PRO A 260 -10.48 -11.02 -8.78
C PRO A 260 -10.87 -11.39 -10.21
N LEU A 261 -10.18 -10.82 -11.21
CA LEU A 261 -10.45 -11.06 -12.63
C LEU A 261 -9.34 -11.90 -13.27
N ASP A 262 -9.62 -13.19 -13.52
CA ASP A 262 -8.62 -14.19 -13.99
C ASP A 262 -8.40 -14.23 -15.50
N ASN A 263 -9.35 -13.71 -16.28
CA ASN A 263 -9.33 -13.76 -17.75
C ASN A 263 -8.98 -12.41 -18.40
N ALA A 264 -8.33 -11.51 -17.67
CA ALA A 264 -7.81 -10.25 -18.19
C ALA A 264 -6.52 -10.45 -18.99
N THR A 265 -6.35 -9.62 -20.02
CA THR A 265 -5.06 -9.45 -20.71
C THR A 265 -4.34 -8.25 -20.13
N VAL A 266 -3.18 -8.48 -19.51
CA VAL A 266 -2.39 -7.43 -18.85
C VAL A 266 -1.14 -7.13 -19.67
N LYS A 267 -1.07 -5.90 -20.19
CA LYS A 267 0.10 -5.36 -20.90
C LYS A 267 0.84 -4.37 -20.01
N ILE A 268 2.15 -4.50 -19.95
CA ILE A 268 3.04 -3.64 -19.16
C ILE A 268 4.06 -3.02 -20.10
N VAL A 269 4.07 -1.69 -20.17
CA VAL A 269 5.05 -0.90 -20.91
C VAL A 269 6.06 -0.34 -19.91
N VAL A 270 7.28 -0.85 -19.94
CA VAL A 270 8.38 -0.37 -19.10
C VAL A 270 9.18 0.68 -19.86
N THR A 271 9.20 1.90 -19.35
CA THR A 271 10.08 2.99 -19.80
C THR A 271 11.36 2.95 -19.00
N THR A 272 12.49 2.74 -19.68
CA THR A 272 13.83 2.68 -19.11
C THR A 272 14.43 4.08 -18.88
N PRO A 273 15.51 4.21 -18.09
CA PRO A 273 16.18 5.50 -17.86
C PRO A 273 16.67 6.21 -19.13
N ASP A 274 16.94 5.44 -20.19
CA ASP A 274 17.34 5.94 -21.51
C ASP A 274 16.16 6.15 -22.47
N ASN A 275 14.94 6.25 -21.94
CA ASN A 275 13.69 6.50 -22.66
C ASN A 275 13.31 5.43 -23.70
N ARG A 276 13.81 4.19 -23.59
CA ARG A 276 13.29 3.08 -24.39
C ARG A 276 12.03 2.53 -23.75
N GLN A 277 11.06 2.16 -24.57
CA GLN A 277 9.85 1.49 -24.13
C GLN A 277 9.97 0.01 -24.46
N ILE A 278 9.77 -0.84 -23.46
CA ILE A 278 9.79 -2.29 -23.58
C ILE A 278 8.42 -2.80 -23.18
N GLU A 279 7.72 -3.45 -24.11
CA GLU A 279 6.41 -4.04 -23.85
C GLU A 279 6.56 -5.48 -23.39
N ILE A 280 5.81 -5.84 -22.35
CA ILE A 280 5.83 -7.14 -21.70
C ILE A 280 4.39 -7.53 -21.36
N ALA A 281 4.03 -8.78 -21.61
CA ALA A 281 2.78 -9.33 -21.13
C ALA A 281 3.00 -9.97 -19.75
N ALA A 282 2.07 -9.74 -18.83
CA ALA A 282 2.07 -10.45 -17.55
C ALA A 282 1.23 -11.73 -17.67
N GLU A 283 1.72 -12.80 -17.04
CA GLU A 283 1.04 -14.10 -17.04
C GLU A 283 0.21 -14.26 -15.76
N PRO A 284 -0.94 -14.94 -15.81
CA PRO A 284 -1.73 -15.20 -14.61
C PRO A 284 -0.93 -16.04 -13.60
N SER A 285 -1.05 -15.72 -12.33
CA SER A 285 -0.42 -16.43 -11.22
C SER A 285 -1.18 -17.71 -10.89
N ASP A 286 -0.45 -18.80 -10.67
CA ASP A 286 -1.03 -20.05 -10.14
C ASP A 286 -1.37 -19.97 -8.64
N GLU A 287 -0.83 -18.98 -7.91
CA GLU A 287 -0.99 -18.86 -6.45
C GLU A 287 -2.27 -18.13 -6.04
N SER A 288 -2.68 -17.12 -6.81
CA SER A 288 -3.80 -16.23 -6.45
C SER A 288 -4.61 -15.82 -7.68
N ALA A 289 -5.93 -15.91 -7.57
CA ALA A 289 -6.86 -15.38 -8.57
C ALA A 289 -6.71 -13.84 -8.72
N GLY A 290 -6.85 -13.35 -9.95
CA GLY A 290 -6.78 -11.95 -10.36
C GLY A 290 -5.39 -11.34 -10.24
N GLU A 291 -4.35 -12.15 -10.02
CA GLU A 291 -2.96 -11.73 -9.92
C GLU A 291 -2.19 -12.16 -11.17
N TYR A 292 -1.47 -11.21 -11.76
CA TYR A 292 -0.64 -11.40 -12.94
C TYR A 292 0.79 -11.03 -12.58
N VAL A 293 1.74 -11.90 -12.92
CA VAL A 293 3.13 -11.74 -12.54
C VAL A 293 4.00 -11.70 -13.79
N THR A 294 5.02 -10.86 -13.76
CA THR A 294 6.12 -10.90 -14.71
C THR A 294 7.42 -10.48 -14.04
N THR A 295 8.53 -10.83 -14.65
CA THR A 295 9.87 -10.46 -14.17
C THR A 295 10.58 -9.63 -15.23
N PHE A 296 11.09 -8.47 -14.81
CA PHE A 296 11.86 -7.58 -15.67
C PHE A 296 13.30 -7.48 -15.19
N ALA A 297 14.27 -7.59 -16.10
CA ALA A 297 15.68 -7.43 -15.79
C ALA A 297 16.12 -5.98 -16.03
N SER A 298 16.38 -5.24 -14.96
CA SER A 298 16.94 -3.88 -15.03
C SER A 298 18.44 -3.95 -15.35
N ARG A 299 18.85 -3.35 -16.46
CA ARG A 299 20.26 -3.39 -16.94
C ARG A 299 20.97 -2.06 -16.84
N VAL A 300 20.23 -0.97 -17.02
CA VAL A 300 20.76 0.40 -16.97
C VAL A 300 20.44 0.98 -15.60
N PRO A 301 21.42 1.50 -14.85
CA PRO A 301 21.16 2.18 -13.59
C PRO A 301 20.27 3.41 -13.78
N GLY A 302 19.33 3.64 -12.87
CA GLY A 302 18.43 4.78 -12.88
C GLY A 302 16.95 4.44 -12.62
N PRO A 303 16.06 5.43 -12.81
CA PRO A 303 14.63 5.26 -12.59
C PRO A 303 13.94 4.56 -13.77
N TYR A 304 13.10 3.58 -13.45
CA TYR A 304 12.21 2.90 -14.39
C TYR A 304 10.76 3.26 -14.07
N ARG A 305 9.92 3.32 -15.11
CA ARG A 305 8.47 3.53 -14.98
C ARG A 305 7.74 2.44 -15.74
N ALA A 306 6.89 1.67 -15.07
CA ALA A 306 6.00 0.71 -15.67
C ALA A 306 4.58 1.29 -15.77
N THR A 307 4.03 1.32 -16.98
CA THR A 307 2.63 1.64 -17.24
C THR A 307 1.90 0.34 -17.59
N VAL A 308 0.90 -0.01 -16.78
CA VAL A 308 0.09 -1.22 -16.91
C VAL A 308 -1.25 -0.85 -17.51
N THR A 309 -1.69 -1.61 -18.50
CA THR A 309 -3.04 -1.55 -19.06
C THR A 309 -3.67 -2.93 -18.97
N ALA A 310 -4.80 -3.02 -18.26
CA ALA A 310 -5.57 -4.26 -18.14
C ALA A 310 -6.84 -4.17 -18.99
N VAL A 311 -7.05 -5.18 -19.82
CA VAL A 311 -8.23 -5.32 -20.70
C VAL A 311 -8.98 -6.59 -20.31
N ALA A 312 -10.29 -6.50 -20.11
CA ALA A 312 -11.12 -7.65 -19.80
C ALA A 312 -11.33 -8.54 -21.04
N ALA A 313 -11.87 -9.75 -20.84
CA ALA A 313 -12.08 -10.72 -21.92
C ALA A 313 -13.06 -10.23 -23.01
N ASP A 314 -13.94 -9.28 -22.69
CA ASP A 314 -14.87 -8.64 -23.61
C ASP A 314 -14.23 -7.51 -24.45
N GLY A 315 -12.96 -7.19 -24.19
CA GLY A 315 -12.23 -6.12 -24.86
C GLY A 315 -12.38 -4.75 -24.19
N SER A 316 -13.14 -4.63 -23.10
CA SER A 316 -13.27 -3.37 -22.35
C SER A 316 -12.00 -3.08 -21.53
N GLU A 317 -11.62 -1.79 -21.45
CA GLU A 317 -10.49 -1.38 -20.62
C GLU A 317 -10.93 -1.34 -19.14
N VAL A 318 -10.32 -2.17 -18.31
CA VAL A 318 -10.57 -2.20 -16.86
C VAL A 318 -9.91 -1.00 -16.18
N GLY A 319 -8.72 -0.64 -16.64
CA GLY A 319 -8.02 0.56 -16.25
C GLY A 319 -6.52 0.51 -16.50
N SER A 320 -5.88 1.66 -16.31
CA SER A 320 -4.44 1.85 -16.45
C SER A 320 -3.80 2.36 -15.16
N ARG A 321 -2.59 1.90 -14.84
CA ARG A 321 -1.82 2.31 -13.66
C ARG A 321 -0.35 2.42 -13.95
N GLU A 322 0.31 3.21 -13.13
CA GLU A 322 1.75 3.40 -13.23
C GLU A 322 2.42 3.10 -11.90
N ALA A 323 3.58 2.45 -11.97
CA ALA A 323 4.51 2.30 -10.86
C ALA A 323 5.93 2.62 -11.35
N GLY A 324 6.82 2.93 -10.41
CA GLY A 324 8.22 3.14 -10.72
C GLY A 324 9.10 2.56 -9.64
N TRP A 325 10.31 2.19 -10.04
CA TRP A 325 11.38 1.75 -9.16
C TRP A 325 12.70 2.34 -9.63
N THR A 326 13.69 2.34 -8.75
CA THR A 326 15.05 2.77 -9.08
C THR A 326 15.97 1.56 -9.00
N TYR A 327 16.84 1.40 -10.00
CA TYR A 327 17.86 0.36 -10.02
C TYR A 327 19.25 0.98 -9.85
N GLU A 328 19.92 0.65 -8.75
CA GLU A 328 21.26 1.17 -8.38
C GLU A 328 22.15 0.04 -7.84
N PRO A 329 22.78 -0.77 -8.71
CA PRO A 329 23.53 -1.95 -8.28
C PRO A 329 24.74 -1.61 -7.39
N ALA A 330 25.39 -0.46 -7.61
CA ALA A 330 26.51 -0.03 -6.78
C ALA A 330 26.07 0.27 -5.33
N THR A 331 24.94 0.96 -5.15
CA THR A 331 24.39 1.25 -3.82
C THR A 331 24.02 -0.03 -3.09
N ASP A 332 23.43 -1.01 -3.79
CA ASP A 332 23.05 -2.30 -3.20
C ASP A 332 24.28 -3.14 -2.75
N GLU A 333 25.41 -3.06 -3.46
CA GLU A 333 26.68 -3.62 -3.00
C GLU A 333 27.16 -2.93 -1.71
N PHE A 334 27.13 -1.60 -1.65
CA PHE A 334 27.54 -0.84 -0.45
C PHE A 334 26.60 -1.01 0.76
N ARG A 335 25.33 -1.40 0.55
CA ARG A 335 24.40 -1.75 1.65
C ARG A 335 24.83 -3.03 2.36
N THR A 336 25.51 -3.93 1.66
CA THR A 336 26.01 -5.17 2.22
C THR A 336 27.37 -4.92 2.88
N LEU A 337 27.35 -4.53 4.16
CA LEU A 337 28.57 -4.29 4.94
C LEU A 337 29.37 -5.56 5.28
N ALA A 338 28.82 -6.75 4.98
CA ALA A 338 29.45 -8.04 5.23
C ALA A 338 30.16 -8.56 3.96
N PRO A 339 31.40 -9.06 4.07
CA PRO A 339 32.09 -9.65 2.92
C PRO A 339 31.40 -10.93 2.47
N ASN A 340 31.23 -11.11 1.15
CA ASN A 340 30.68 -12.33 0.55
C ASN A 340 31.67 -13.49 0.64
N ARG A 341 31.78 -14.12 1.82
CA ARG A 341 32.67 -15.27 2.07
C ARG A 341 32.44 -16.44 1.12
N PRO A 342 31.19 -16.84 0.79
CA PRO A 342 30.96 -17.92 -0.17
C PRO A 342 31.59 -17.68 -1.54
N LEU A 343 31.54 -16.45 -2.05
CA LEU A 343 32.18 -16.07 -3.31
C LEU A 343 33.70 -16.15 -3.19
N LEU A 344 34.27 -15.59 -2.11
CA LEU A 344 35.72 -15.65 -1.86
C LEU A 344 36.23 -17.10 -1.79
N GLU A 345 35.50 -17.99 -1.12
CA GLU A 345 35.84 -19.42 -1.02
C GLU A 345 35.73 -20.16 -2.34
N ARG A 346 34.82 -19.74 -3.23
CA ARG A 346 34.72 -20.28 -4.58
C ARG A 346 35.93 -19.85 -5.43
N ILE A 347 36.25 -18.56 -5.43
CA ILE A 347 37.42 -18.02 -6.16
C ILE A 347 38.71 -18.67 -5.67
N ALA A 348 38.87 -18.83 -4.35
CA ALA A 348 40.03 -19.49 -3.76
C ALA A 348 40.16 -20.95 -4.23
N ARG A 349 39.06 -21.71 -4.27
CA ARG A 349 39.08 -23.10 -4.77
C ARG A 349 39.43 -23.19 -6.26
N GLU A 350 38.91 -22.28 -7.08
CA GLU A 350 39.14 -22.30 -8.54
C GLU A 350 40.55 -21.83 -8.92
N THR A 351 41.12 -20.88 -8.17
CA THR A 351 42.46 -20.31 -8.45
C THR A 351 43.58 -20.98 -7.65
N GLY A 352 43.26 -21.93 -6.78
CA GLY A 352 44.23 -22.54 -5.84
C GLY A 352 44.67 -21.59 -4.71
N GLY A 353 43.95 -20.48 -4.50
CA GLY A 353 44.16 -19.54 -3.40
C GLY A 353 43.52 -19.99 -2.09
N GLU A 354 43.57 -19.12 -1.08
CA GLU A 354 42.93 -19.34 0.22
C GLU A 354 42.24 -18.06 0.72
N VAL A 355 41.16 -18.21 1.49
CA VAL A 355 40.48 -17.07 2.13
C VAL A 355 40.99 -16.90 3.55
N ILE A 356 41.55 -15.74 3.85
CA ILE A 356 42.23 -15.47 5.12
C ILE A 356 41.34 -14.61 6.02
N PRO A 357 40.91 -15.09 7.20
CA PRO A 357 40.20 -14.27 8.15
C PRO A 357 41.14 -13.23 8.79
N LEU A 358 40.60 -12.07 9.15
CA LEU A 358 41.38 -10.93 9.67
C LEU A 358 42.30 -11.30 10.86
N ASN A 359 41.86 -12.22 11.72
CA ASN A 359 42.64 -12.70 12.87
C ASN A 359 43.87 -13.56 12.50
N ARG A 360 43.96 -14.07 11.27
CA ARG A 360 45.11 -14.83 10.76
C ARG A 360 45.99 -14.02 9.80
N LEU A 361 45.63 -12.77 9.52
CA LEU A 361 46.35 -11.92 8.58
C LEU A 361 47.82 -11.75 8.97
N SER A 362 48.11 -11.48 10.24
CA SER A 362 49.49 -11.29 10.72
C SER A 362 50.33 -12.57 10.58
N ALA A 363 49.73 -13.74 10.84
CA ALA A 363 50.41 -15.02 10.67
C ALA A 363 50.69 -15.32 9.21
N PHE A 364 49.75 -15.01 8.31
CA PHE A 364 49.93 -15.13 6.88
C PHE A 364 51.05 -14.23 6.34
N VAL A 365 51.10 -12.95 6.76
CA VAL A 365 52.18 -12.03 6.36
C VAL A 365 53.55 -12.52 6.80
N ASN A 366 53.64 -13.14 7.98
CA ASN A 366 54.89 -13.73 8.46
C ASN A 366 55.31 -15.01 7.70
N ASP A 367 54.35 -15.72 7.09
CA ASP A 367 54.59 -16.96 6.34
C ASP A 367 54.89 -16.72 4.85
N LEU A 368 54.47 -15.57 4.30
CA LEU A 368 54.70 -15.15 2.91
C LEU A 368 56.16 -15.31 2.42
N PRO A 369 57.21 -14.92 3.19
CA PRO A 369 58.61 -15.12 2.76
C PRO A 369 59.02 -16.58 2.58
N ASN A 370 58.35 -17.50 3.28
CA ASN A 370 58.64 -18.93 3.24
C ASN A 370 57.75 -19.69 2.23
N ARG A 371 56.77 -19.01 1.62
CA ARG A 371 55.84 -19.63 0.69
C ARG A 371 56.48 -19.76 -0.69
N LYS A 372 56.72 -21.01 -1.10
CA LYS A 372 57.20 -21.33 -2.45
C LYS A 372 56.05 -21.12 -3.44
N ILE A 373 56.02 -19.95 -4.07
CA ILE A 373 55.13 -19.72 -5.22
C ILE A 373 55.69 -20.57 -6.38
N PRO A 374 54.91 -21.52 -6.94
CA PRO A 374 55.34 -22.22 -8.14
C PRO A 374 55.47 -21.20 -9.26
N VAL A 375 56.70 -20.87 -9.64
CA VAL A 375 56.97 -20.12 -10.87
C VAL A 375 56.80 -21.12 -12.00
N GLU A 376 55.62 -21.12 -12.63
CA GLU A 376 55.41 -21.88 -13.86
C GLU A 376 56.10 -21.15 -15.02
N GLU A 377 57.32 -21.57 -15.34
CA GLU A 377 57.95 -21.19 -16.60
C GLU A 377 57.40 -22.07 -17.72
N ALA A 378 56.78 -21.45 -18.73
CA ALA A 378 56.35 -22.16 -19.92
C ALA A 378 57.57 -22.50 -20.79
N TRP A 379 58.05 -23.74 -20.70
CA TRP A 379 59.12 -24.25 -21.56
C TRP A 379 58.54 -24.78 -22.88
N THR A 380 58.76 -24.06 -23.98
CA THR A 380 58.48 -24.55 -25.34
C THR A 380 59.71 -25.24 -25.91
N TYR A 381 59.74 -26.57 -25.85
CA TYR A 381 60.75 -27.37 -26.55
C TYR A 381 60.25 -27.77 -27.94
N PRO A 382 60.94 -27.36 -29.01
CA PRO A 382 60.51 -27.76 -30.34
C PRO A 382 60.77 -29.24 -30.60
N LEU A 383 59.75 -29.95 -31.08
CA LEU A 383 59.79 -31.40 -31.30
C LEU A 383 60.90 -31.85 -32.26
N TRP A 384 61.34 -30.98 -33.18
CA TRP A 384 62.44 -31.26 -34.12
C TRP A 384 63.82 -31.37 -33.48
N HIS A 385 64.00 -30.92 -32.23
CA HIS A 385 65.24 -31.11 -31.48
C HIS A 385 65.34 -32.48 -30.80
N THR A 386 64.27 -33.30 -30.83
CA THR A 386 64.33 -34.66 -30.29
C THR A 386 64.98 -35.61 -31.29
N TRP A 387 66.04 -36.30 -30.86
CA TRP A 387 66.74 -37.27 -31.70
C TRP A 387 65.82 -38.40 -32.18
N THR A 388 64.77 -38.69 -31.42
CA THR A 388 63.75 -39.70 -31.73
C THR A 388 62.93 -39.33 -32.96
N LEU A 389 62.52 -38.07 -33.11
CA LEU A 389 61.80 -37.61 -34.31
C LEU A 389 62.73 -37.61 -35.53
N PHE A 390 64.00 -37.27 -35.35
CA PHE A 390 65.01 -37.33 -36.42
C PHE A 390 65.27 -38.78 -36.87
N ALA A 391 65.42 -39.70 -35.92
CA ALA A 391 65.55 -41.13 -36.19
C ALA A 391 64.30 -41.71 -36.87
N PHE A 392 63.11 -41.27 -36.47
CA PHE A 392 61.85 -41.65 -37.12
C PHE A 392 61.78 -41.14 -38.58
N ALA A 393 62.13 -39.88 -38.84
CA ALA A 393 62.17 -39.32 -40.18
C ALA A 393 63.18 -40.04 -41.09
N ILE A 394 64.38 -40.35 -40.58
CA ILE A 394 65.36 -41.18 -41.30
C ILE A 394 64.81 -42.59 -41.54
N GLY A 395 64.16 -43.19 -40.54
CA GLY A 395 63.52 -44.49 -40.67
C GLY A 395 62.45 -44.52 -41.77
N CYS A 396 61.62 -43.49 -41.86
CA CYS A 396 60.64 -43.34 -42.93
C CYS A 396 61.30 -43.18 -44.30
N LEU A 397 62.38 -42.39 -44.41
CA LEU A 397 63.08 -42.14 -45.67
C LEU A 397 63.84 -43.39 -46.16
N VAL A 398 64.50 -44.10 -45.25
CA VAL A 398 65.14 -45.41 -45.54
C VAL A 398 64.08 -46.45 -45.85
N GLY A 399 62.96 -46.45 -45.13
CA GLY A 399 61.82 -47.33 -45.38
C GLY A 399 61.20 -47.10 -46.76
N GLU A 400 60.98 -45.85 -47.15
CA GLU A 400 60.49 -45.46 -48.47
C GLU A 400 61.47 -45.88 -49.56
N TRP A 401 62.76 -45.58 -49.39
CA TRP A 401 63.80 -45.97 -50.33
C TRP A 401 63.88 -47.50 -50.49
N GLY A 402 63.80 -48.23 -49.38
CA GLY A 402 63.74 -49.69 -49.40
C GLY A 402 62.51 -50.21 -50.14
N LEU A 403 61.34 -49.62 -49.90
CA LEU A 403 60.09 -49.99 -50.57
C LEU A 403 60.12 -49.69 -52.08
N ARG A 404 60.66 -48.53 -52.49
CA ARG A 404 60.81 -48.18 -53.93
C ARG A 404 61.74 -49.15 -54.63
N ARG A 405 62.89 -49.46 -54.01
CA ARG A 405 63.88 -50.38 -54.58
C ARG A 405 63.35 -51.80 -54.68
N TRP A 406 62.48 -52.22 -53.75
CA TRP A 406 61.84 -53.53 -53.78
C TRP A 406 60.70 -53.63 -54.80
N LYS A 407 59.95 -52.55 -55.06
CA LYS A 407 58.85 -52.51 -56.03
C LYS A 407 59.25 -52.07 -57.45
N GLY A 408 60.53 -51.79 -57.71
CA GLY A 408 61.04 -51.52 -59.06
C GLY A 408 60.59 -50.19 -59.67
N LEU A 409 60.20 -49.22 -58.85
CA LEU A 409 60.01 -47.82 -59.27
C LEU A 409 61.36 -47.09 -59.16
N PRO A 410 61.71 -46.17 -60.08
CA PRO A 410 62.99 -45.45 -60.02
C PRO A 410 63.21 -44.65 -58.74
#